data_AF-A0A1Z8MZE1-F1
#
_entry.id   AF-A0A1Z8MZE1-F1
#
_cell.length_a   1.000
_cell.length_b   1.000
_cell.length_c   1.000
_cell.angle_alpha   90.00
_cell.angle_beta   90.00
_cell.angle_gamma   90.00
#
_symmetry.space_group_name_H-M   'P 1'
#
loop_
_entity.id
_entity.type
_entity.pdbx_description
1 polymer ?
#
loop_
_entity_poly.entity_id
_entity_poly.type
_entity_poly.pdbx_seq_one_letter_code
_entity_poly.pdbx_strand_id
1 'polypeptide(L)'
;AFGDSSNAGGDSSSAYGLSSSAGGESSSAYGRNSSAAGDFSSAYGQSSTAAGTSSSAYGAGSTADFDNSTAIGTGAITTRANQIVFGTATETTTAPGIDSASSRTSQGAVTGLVTTDASGNLAGRSAASLGLATQNQVNSNTAEINRNTTGVAGAMALTGIPSVLPVDADFAISTNVGTFGGEAAMAMGGVATLTDTLFLSGGGAFGLQGVAGGGRLGITKIW
;
A
#
# COMPACT_ATOMS: atom_id res chain seq x y z
N ALA A 1 9.14 24.24 45.29
CA ALA A 1 10.31 23.71 44.57
C ALA A 1 11.08 22.74 45.48
N PHE A 2 11.66 21.67 44.94
CA PHE A 2 12.47 20.69 45.68
C PHE A 2 13.70 20.27 44.87
N GLY A 3 14.89 20.49 45.43
CA GLY A 3 16.19 20.23 44.77
C GLY A 3 17.07 21.47 44.80
N ASP A 4 18.40 21.27 44.75
CA ASP A 4 19.34 22.38 44.68
C ASP A 4 19.05 23.25 43.44
N SER A 5 19.06 24.58 43.62
CA SER A 5 18.78 25.55 42.57
C SER A 5 17.43 25.37 41.83
N SER A 6 16.48 24.62 42.41
CA SER A 6 15.13 24.46 41.83
C SER A 6 14.28 25.71 42.03
N ASN A 7 13.46 26.04 41.03
CA ASN A 7 12.60 27.23 41.04
C ASN A 7 11.17 26.88 40.61
N ALA A 8 10.20 27.12 41.49
CA ALA A 8 8.77 27.07 41.17
C ALA A 8 8.27 28.51 41.21
N GLY A 9 8.48 29.23 40.11
CA GLY A 9 8.32 30.68 40.02
C GLY A 9 6.94 31.12 39.50
N GLY A 10 6.22 30.24 38.81
CA GLY A 10 4.85 30.51 38.38
C GLY A 10 3.84 30.32 39.53
N ASP A 11 2.69 30.99 39.45
CA ASP A 11 1.59 30.72 40.39
C ASP A 11 1.17 29.26 40.30
N SER A 12 0.86 28.62 41.44
CA SER A 12 0.44 27.22 41.49
C SER A 12 1.41 26.21 40.82
N SER A 13 2.68 26.58 40.65
CA SER A 13 3.69 25.77 39.94
C SER A 13 4.43 24.76 40.83
N SER A 14 5.05 23.76 40.19
CA SER A 14 5.77 22.68 40.86
C SER A 14 7.09 22.36 40.15
N ALA A 15 8.21 22.44 40.88
CA ALA A 15 9.54 22.14 40.34
C ALA A 15 10.29 21.14 41.24
N TYR A 16 10.77 20.03 40.65
CA TYR A 16 11.44 18.93 41.34
C TYR A 16 12.70 18.48 40.59
N GLY A 17 13.87 18.62 41.21
CA GLY A 17 15.18 18.23 40.66
C GLY A 17 16.19 19.37 40.65
N LEU A 18 17.49 19.03 40.58
CA LEU A 18 18.59 20.00 40.50
C LEU A 18 18.37 20.95 39.32
N SER A 19 18.32 22.26 39.60
CA SER A 19 18.10 23.32 38.61
C SER A 19 16.84 23.14 37.74
N SER A 20 15.81 22.48 38.28
CA SER A 20 14.48 22.43 37.64
C SER A 20 13.79 23.79 37.73
N SER A 21 13.03 24.19 36.71
CA SER A 21 12.35 25.48 36.65
C SER A 21 10.93 25.33 36.13
N ALA A 22 9.93 25.60 36.98
CA ALA A 22 8.52 25.73 36.61
C ALA A 22 8.16 27.23 36.65
N GLY A 23 8.23 27.88 35.49
CA GLY A 23 8.11 29.33 35.35
C GLY A 23 6.71 29.82 34.97
N GLY A 24 5.92 28.99 34.28
CA GLY A 24 4.55 29.34 33.88
C GLY A 24 3.53 29.13 35.00
N GLU A 25 2.39 29.79 34.91
CA GLU A 25 1.23 29.56 35.79
C GLU A 25 0.82 28.08 35.72
N SER A 26 0.57 27.45 36.86
CA SER A 26 0.18 26.03 36.98
C SER A 26 1.11 25.06 36.24
N SER A 27 2.38 25.42 36.05
CA SER A 27 3.36 24.61 35.34
C SER A 27 4.05 23.56 36.22
N SER A 28 4.59 22.51 35.61
CA SER A 28 5.20 21.36 36.29
C SER A 28 6.53 20.94 35.66
N ALA A 29 7.63 21.05 36.39
CA ALA A 29 8.97 20.66 35.94
C ALA A 29 9.57 19.57 36.84
N TYR A 30 9.84 18.39 36.28
CA TYR A 30 10.35 17.22 37.00
C TYR A 30 11.58 16.65 36.30
N GLY A 31 12.74 16.77 36.93
CA GLY A 31 14.03 16.28 36.45
C GLY A 31 15.13 17.32 36.53
N ARG A 32 16.40 16.88 36.52
CA ARG A 32 17.56 17.79 36.51
C ARG A 32 17.51 18.69 35.27
N ASN A 33 17.63 20.00 35.43
CA ASN A 33 17.56 21.00 34.36
C ASN A 33 16.25 20.93 33.54
N SER A 34 15.16 20.38 34.07
CA SER A 34 13.85 20.45 33.41
C SER A 34 13.31 21.88 33.44
N SER A 35 12.60 22.29 32.38
CA SER A 35 12.02 23.63 32.28
C SER A 35 10.60 23.59 31.74
N ALA A 36 9.63 23.95 32.57
CA ALA A 36 8.24 24.18 32.19
C ALA A 36 7.98 25.69 32.22
N ALA A 37 8.24 26.37 31.10
CA ALA A 37 8.22 27.83 31.01
C ALA A 37 6.88 28.40 30.54
N GLY A 38 6.08 27.63 29.80
CA GLY A 38 4.74 28.04 29.38
C GLY A 38 3.70 27.85 30.49
N ASP A 39 2.64 28.65 30.46
CA ASP A 39 1.49 28.47 31.35
C ASP A 39 0.83 27.11 31.08
N PHE A 40 0.41 26.41 32.13
CA PHE A 40 -0.14 25.06 32.11
C PHE A 40 0.79 23.99 31.51
N SER A 41 2.09 24.29 31.37
CA SER A 41 3.02 23.38 30.71
C SER A 41 3.62 22.32 31.64
N SER A 42 4.10 21.23 31.06
CA SER A 42 4.57 20.03 31.78
C SER A 42 5.88 19.52 31.19
N ALA A 43 7.00 19.59 31.92
CA ALA A 43 8.31 19.09 31.51
C ALA A 43 8.78 17.97 32.45
N TYR A 44 8.79 16.73 31.97
CA TYR A 44 9.13 15.53 32.72
C TYR A 44 10.31 14.80 32.06
N GLY A 45 11.48 14.91 32.67
CA GLY A 45 12.73 14.30 32.18
C GLY A 45 13.93 15.21 32.40
N GLN A 46 15.13 14.64 32.44
CA GLN A 46 16.35 15.44 32.53
C GLN A 46 16.49 16.31 31.27
N SER A 47 16.67 17.62 31.46
CA SER A 47 16.74 18.59 30.36
C SER A 47 15.53 18.58 29.41
N SER A 48 14.36 18.18 29.91
CA SER A 48 13.09 18.36 29.18
C SER A 48 12.66 19.83 29.20
N THR A 49 12.08 20.31 28.11
CA THR A 49 11.63 21.70 27.95
C THR A 49 10.20 21.75 27.43
N ALA A 50 9.30 22.40 28.16
CA ALA A 50 7.92 22.68 27.76
C ALA A 50 7.70 24.20 27.81
N ALA A 51 8.01 24.88 26.70
CA ALA A 51 8.00 26.35 26.63
C ALA A 51 6.72 26.97 26.06
N GLY A 52 5.92 26.20 25.30
CA GLY A 52 4.61 26.64 24.82
C GLY A 52 3.53 26.61 25.91
N THR A 53 2.49 27.44 25.77
CA THR A 53 1.31 27.37 26.63
C THR A 53 0.60 26.03 26.44
N SER A 54 0.22 25.37 27.53
CA SER A 54 -0.37 24.02 27.55
C SER A 54 0.48 22.97 26.83
N SER A 55 1.80 23.17 26.75
CA SER A 55 2.69 22.20 26.11
C SER A 55 3.16 21.12 27.09
N SER A 56 3.58 19.98 26.56
CA SER A 56 4.01 18.85 27.39
C SER A 56 5.22 18.12 26.78
N ALA A 57 6.31 18.00 27.55
CA ALA A 57 7.53 17.32 27.15
C ALA A 57 7.81 16.16 28.12
N TYR A 58 7.72 14.93 27.64
CA TYR A 58 7.91 13.70 28.41
C TYR A 58 9.09 12.90 27.84
N GLY A 59 10.23 12.93 28.53
CA GLY A 59 11.46 12.23 28.12
C GLY A 59 12.70 13.10 28.35
N ALA A 60 13.86 12.47 28.53
CA ALA A 60 15.11 13.22 28.66
C ALA A 60 15.43 13.97 27.36
N GLY A 61 15.72 15.28 27.46
CA GLY A 61 15.97 16.13 26.30
C GLY A 61 14.77 16.34 25.37
N SER A 62 13.55 15.99 25.78
CA SER A 62 12.33 16.26 24.99
C SER A 62 11.99 17.75 24.99
N THR A 63 11.47 18.27 23.88
CA THR A 63 11.20 19.69 23.67
C THR A 63 9.83 19.93 23.05
N ALA A 64 8.96 20.62 23.79
CA ALA A 64 7.62 21.06 23.41
C ALA A 64 7.53 22.60 23.46
N ASP A 65 8.14 23.26 22.47
CA ASP A 65 8.30 24.74 22.45
C ASP A 65 7.07 25.49 21.92
N PHE A 66 6.07 24.78 21.42
CA PHE A 66 4.91 25.38 20.77
C PHE A 66 3.64 25.17 21.59
N ASP A 67 2.68 26.09 21.47
CA ASP A 67 1.41 26.00 22.19
C ASP A 67 0.65 24.72 21.86
N ASN A 68 0.05 24.11 22.89
CA ASN A 68 -0.70 22.85 22.81
C ASN A 68 0.10 21.70 22.17
N SER A 69 1.42 21.76 22.17
CA SER A 69 2.27 20.70 21.60
C SER A 69 2.65 19.66 22.65
N THR A 70 2.87 18.42 22.23
CA THR A 70 3.25 17.32 23.12
C THR A 70 4.40 16.52 22.49
N ALA A 71 5.53 16.45 23.17
CA ALA A 71 6.69 15.64 22.79
C ALA A 71 6.82 14.46 23.76
N ILE A 72 6.73 13.23 23.27
CA ILE A 72 6.85 12.01 24.09
C ILE A 72 8.01 11.17 23.54
N GLY A 73 9.05 10.96 24.34
CA GLY A 73 10.25 10.20 23.98
C GLY A 73 11.53 10.97 24.27
N THR A 74 12.64 10.25 24.43
CA THR A 74 13.96 10.86 24.63
C THR A 74 14.35 11.64 23.38
N GLY A 75 14.64 12.93 23.52
CA GLY A 75 14.99 13.79 22.38
C GLY A 75 13.84 14.07 21.40
N ALA A 76 12.59 13.74 21.74
CA ALA A 76 11.43 14.08 20.91
C ALA A 76 11.26 15.61 20.86
N ILE A 77 11.07 16.17 19.66
CA ILE A 77 10.96 17.62 19.43
C ILE A 77 9.73 17.92 18.60
N THR A 78 8.83 18.76 19.12
CA THR A 78 7.73 19.34 18.32
C THR A 78 8.24 20.52 17.50
N THR A 79 7.65 20.75 16.32
CA THR A 79 8.06 21.80 15.38
C THR A 79 6.95 22.80 15.06
N ARG A 80 5.76 22.64 15.66
CA ARG A 80 4.61 23.53 15.48
C ARG A 80 3.56 23.36 16.59
N ALA A 81 2.68 24.34 16.71
CA ALA A 81 1.56 24.29 17.65
C ALA A 81 0.60 23.14 17.35
N ASN A 82 -0.07 22.63 18.40
CA ASN A 82 -1.03 21.52 18.34
C ASN A 82 -0.45 20.19 17.81
N GLN A 83 0.88 20.03 17.77
CA GLN A 83 1.52 18.80 17.31
C GLN A 83 1.75 17.83 18.47
N ILE A 84 1.49 16.54 18.22
CA ILE A 84 1.95 15.45 19.09
C ILE A 84 3.05 14.68 18.35
N VAL A 85 4.20 14.50 19.00
CA VAL A 85 5.36 13.76 18.49
C VAL A 85 5.65 12.59 19.41
N PHE A 86 5.81 11.40 18.83
CA PHE A 86 6.23 10.18 19.51
C PHE A 86 7.62 9.77 19.01
N GLY A 87 8.62 9.87 19.89
CA GLY A 87 10.00 9.53 19.61
C GLY A 87 10.70 10.45 18.62
N THR A 88 11.77 9.92 18.02
CA THR A 88 12.61 10.57 17.02
C THR A 88 12.65 9.78 15.71
N ALA A 89 13.26 10.35 14.67
CA ALA A 89 13.35 9.73 13.34
C ALA A 89 14.14 8.40 13.31
N THR A 90 14.93 8.10 14.33
CA THR A 90 15.79 6.91 14.41
C THR A 90 15.27 5.82 15.34
N GLU A 91 14.17 6.07 16.04
CA GLU A 91 13.62 5.15 17.04
C GLU A 91 12.50 4.28 16.45
N THR A 92 12.39 3.06 16.95
CA THR A 92 11.28 2.16 16.62
C THR A 92 10.07 2.49 17.49
N THR A 93 8.96 2.89 16.86
CA THR A 93 7.67 3.01 17.56
C THR A 93 6.95 1.67 17.55
N THR A 94 6.61 1.13 18.73
CA THR A 94 5.90 -0.15 18.87
C THR A 94 4.53 0.07 19.50
N ALA A 95 3.48 -0.42 18.85
CA ALA A 95 2.11 -0.40 19.36
C ALA A 95 1.49 -1.82 19.31
N PRO A 96 1.77 -2.70 20.28
CA PRO A 96 1.41 -4.13 20.19
C PRO A 96 -0.10 -4.39 20.05
N GLY A 97 -0.93 -3.48 20.54
CA GLY A 97 -2.39 -3.64 20.55
C GLY A 97 -3.06 -3.46 19.18
N ILE A 98 -2.38 -2.93 18.17
CA ILE A 98 -3.02 -2.56 16.89
C ILE A 98 -3.67 -3.74 16.17
N ASP A 99 -3.09 -4.95 16.28
CA ASP A 99 -3.61 -6.18 15.65
C ASP A 99 -4.42 -7.07 16.61
N SER A 100 -4.58 -6.63 17.87
CA SER A 100 -5.36 -7.38 18.86
C SER A 100 -6.80 -7.61 18.37
N ALA A 101 -7.37 -8.76 18.71
CA ALA A 101 -8.77 -9.06 18.37
C ALA A 101 -9.72 -7.98 18.90
N SER A 102 -9.49 -7.49 20.13
CA SER A 102 -10.27 -6.41 20.75
C SER A 102 -10.21 -5.10 19.97
N SER A 103 -9.03 -4.76 19.41
CA SER A 103 -8.88 -3.58 18.54
C SER A 103 -9.69 -3.75 17.25
N ARG A 104 -9.59 -4.91 16.60
CA ARG A 104 -10.35 -5.22 15.37
C ARG A 104 -11.85 -5.27 15.57
N THR A 105 -12.35 -5.72 16.72
CA THR A 105 -13.79 -5.70 17.02
C THR A 105 -14.31 -4.31 17.38
N SER A 106 -13.45 -3.46 17.95
CA SER A 106 -13.80 -2.06 18.28
C SER A 106 -13.70 -1.15 17.06
N GLN A 107 -12.86 -1.52 16.09
CA GLN A 107 -12.75 -0.87 14.80
C GLN A 107 -14.06 -1.11 14.04
N GLY A 108 -14.89 -0.07 13.92
CA GLY A 108 -16.11 -0.10 13.13
C GLY A 108 -15.85 -0.26 11.62
N ALA A 109 -16.72 0.31 10.79
CA ALA A 109 -16.51 0.28 9.34
C ALA A 109 -15.18 0.95 8.96
N VAL A 110 -14.30 0.19 8.28
CA VAL A 110 -12.99 0.69 7.83
C VAL A 110 -13.17 1.64 6.66
N THR A 111 -12.73 2.89 6.81
CA THR A 111 -12.88 3.97 5.81
C THR A 111 -11.62 4.24 5.00
N GLY A 112 -10.47 3.68 5.40
CA GLY A 112 -9.21 3.90 4.71
C GLY A 112 -8.01 3.27 5.41
N LEU A 113 -6.82 3.63 4.93
CA LEU A 113 -5.52 3.26 5.46
C LEU A 113 -4.88 4.46 6.15
N VAL A 114 -4.12 4.21 7.21
CA VAL A 114 -3.21 5.21 7.77
C VAL A 114 -1.94 5.20 6.93
N THR A 115 -1.56 6.38 6.44
CA THR A 115 -0.33 6.60 5.68
C THR A 115 0.58 7.57 6.39
N THR A 116 1.88 7.53 6.07
CA THR A 116 2.89 8.44 6.60
C THR A 116 3.57 9.22 5.48
N ASP A 117 4.08 10.41 5.80
CA ASP A 117 5.04 11.12 4.95
C ASP A 117 6.48 10.97 5.49
N ALA A 118 7.45 11.61 4.82
CA ALA A 118 8.87 11.58 5.21
C ALA A 118 9.15 12.24 6.57
N SER A 119 8.22 13.05 7.07
CA SER A 119 8.30 13.71 8.39
C SER A 119 7.54 12.95 9.47
N GLY A 120 6.97 11.78 9.16
CA GLY A 120 6.19 10.97 10.10
C GLY A 120 4.79 11.49 10.39
N ASN A 121 4.26 12.42 9.60
CA ASN A 121 2.87 12.87 9.77
C ASN A 121 1.90 11.76 9.34
N LEU A 122 0.89 11.49 10.17
CA LEU A 122 -0.14 10.47 9.87
C LEU A 122 -1.33 11.10 9.15
N ALA A 123 -1.82 10.42 8.11
CA ALA A 123 -3.04 10.79 7.40
C ALA A 123 -3.89 9.57 7.06
N GLY A 124 -5.21 9.69 7.23
CA GLY A 124 -6.17 8.72 6.71
C GLY A 124 -6.38 8.92 5.22
N ARG A 125 -6.19 7.89 4.42
CA ARG A 125 -6.38 7.92 2.96
C ARG A 125 -7.25 6.76 2.50
N SER A 126 -8.20 7.04 1.61
CA SER A 126 -8.99 5.98 0.99
C SER A 126 -8.14 5.17 0.03
N ALA A 127 -8.46 3.89 -0.15
CA ALA A 127 -7.76 3.02 -1.11
C ALA A 127 -7.78 3.61 -2.54
N ALA A 128 -8.90 4.23 -2.92
CA ALA A 128 -9.04 4.92 -4.21
C ALA A 128 -8.06 6.10 -4.36
N SER A 129 -7.88 6.91 -3.31
CA SER A 129 -6.96 8.06 -3.35
C SER A 129 -5.47 7.68 -3.45
N LEU A 130 -5.17 6.40 -3.22
CA LEU A 130 -3.82 5.82 -3.31
C LEU A 130 -3.60 5.09 -4.63
N GLY A 131 -4.60 5.02 -5.51
CA GLY A 131 -4.51 4.29 -6.78
C GLY A 131 -4.40 2.78 -6.60
N LEU A 132 -4.83 2.24 -5.46
CA LEU A 132 -4.85 0.79 -5.24
C LEU A 132 -5.91 0.14 -6.13
N ALA A 133 -5.56 -0.98 -6.76
CA ALA A 133 -6.50 -1.71 -7.59
C ALA A 133 -7.68 -2.21 -6.76
N THR A 134 -8.88 -1.97 -7.26
CA THR A 134 -10.11 -2.52 -6.67
C THR A 134 -10.22 -4.02 -6.97
N GLN A 135 -10.99 -4.75 -6.14
CA GLN A 135 -11.25 -6.17 -6.39
C GLN A 135 -11.86 -6.41 -7.77
N ASN A 136 -12.69 -5.50 -8.26
CA ASN A 136 -13.29 -5.61 -9.60
C ASN A 136 -12.25 -5.47 -10.72
N GLN A 137 -11.27 -4.56 -10.57
CA GLN A 137 -10.17 -4.43 -11.53
C GLN A 137 -9.28 -5.68 -11.51
N VAL A 138 -8.97 -6.21 -10.32
CA VAL A 138 -8.21 -7.46 -10.18
C VAL A 138 -8.95 -8.62 -10.86
N ASN A 139 -10.24 -8.79 -10.56
CA ASN A 139 -11.07 -9.85 -11.15
C ASN A 139 -11.17 -9.70 -12.69
N SER A 140 -11.27 -8.47 -13.20
CA SER A 140 -11.32 -8.21 -14.64
C SER A 140 -10.01 -8.58 -15.32
N ASN A 141 -8.88 -8.19 -14.73
CA ASN A 141 -7.55 -8.57 -15.22
C ASN A 141 -7.35 -10.08 -15.18
N THR A 142 -7.78 -10.76 -14.10
CA THR A 142 -7.73 -12.23 -14.02
C THR A 142 -8.56 -12.87 -15.14
N ALA A 143 -9.75 -12.35 -15.42
CA ALA A 143 -10.58 -12.85 -16.52
C ALA A 143 -9.95 -12.61 -17.90
N GLU A 144 -9.30 -11.46 -18.12
CA GLU A 144 -8.55 -11.17 -19.35
C GLU A 144 -7.35 -12.09 -19.54
N ILE A 145 -6.59 -12.35 -18.48
CA ILE A 145 -5.47 -13.29 -18.51
C ILE A 145 -5.96 -14.69 -18.87
N ASN A 146 -7.04 -15.16 -18.25
CA ASN A 146 -7.61 -16.47 -18.57
C ASN A 146 -8.04 -16.54 -20.04
N ARG A 147 -8.71 -15.48 -20.56
CA ARG A 147 -9.04 -15.40 -21.99
C ARG A 147 -7.80 -15.44 -22.88
N ASN A 148 -6.72 -14.77 -22.51
CA ASN A 148 -5.47 -14.81 -23.26
C ASN A 148 -4.83 -16.21 -23.24
N THR A 149 -4.79 -16.87 -22.09
CA THR A 149 -4.29 -18.26 -21.95
C THR A 149 -5.09 -19.22 -22.83
N THR A 150 -6.42 -19.10 -22.83
CA THR A 150 -7.29 -19.86 -23.72
C THR A 150 -7.07 -19.49 -25.20
N GLY A 151 -6.81 -18.21 -25.50
CA GLY A 151 -6.47 -17.74 -26.85
C GLY A 151 -5.16 -18.36 -27.37
N VAL A 152 -4.14 -18.49 -26.52
CA VAL A 152 -2.88 -19.18 -26.86
C VAL A 152 -3.13 -20.67 -27.11
N ALA A 153 -3.91 -21.34 -26.26
CA ALA A 153 -4.33 -22.72 -26.50
C ALA A 153 -5.04 -22.86 -27.86
N GLY A 154 -5.87 -21.88 -28.23
CA GLY A 154 -6.54 -21.83 -29.53
C GLY A 154 -5.57 -21.65 -30.70
N ALA A 155 -4.59 -20.76 -30.56
CA ALA A 155 -3.53 -20.59 -31.54
C ALA A 155 -2.71 -21.88 -31.74
N MET A 156 -2.37 -22.57 -30.66
CA MET A 156 -1.71 -23.89 -30.70
C MET A 156 -2.57 -24.91 -31.44
N ALA A 157 -3.89 -24.94 -31.17
CA ALA A 157 -4.83 -25.83 -31.88
C ALA A 157 -4.88 -25.55 -33.39
N LEU A 158 -4.83 -24.27 -33.80
CA LEU A 158 -4.88 -23.88 -35.21
C LEU A 158 -3.64 -24.32 -36.03
N THR A 159 -2.50 -24.60 -35.38
CA THR A 159 -1.28 -25.03 -36.08
C THR A 159 -1.44 -26.36 -36.80
N GLY A 160 -2.30 -27.25 -36.32
CA GLY A 160 -2.56 -28.55 -36.93
C GLY A 160 -3.49 -28.50 -38.15
N ILE A 161 -3.96 -27.33 -38.57
CA ILE A 161 -4.77 -27.23 -39.80
C ILE A 161 -3.82 -27.30 -41.02
N PRO A 162 -4.03 -28.24 -41.97
CA PRO A 162 -3.19 -28.35 -43.15
C PRO A 162 -3.16 -27.05 -43.96
N SER A 163 -1.99 -26.72 -44.50
CA SER A 163 -1.80 -25.59 -45.43
C SER A 163 -1.82 -26.01 -46.90
N VAL A 164 -1.75 -27.32 -47.16
CA VAL A 164 -1.70 -27.98 -48.48
C VAL A 164 -2.45 -29.30 -48.43
N LEU A 165 -2.89 -29.82 -49.58
CA LEU A 165 -3.59 -31.10 -49.71
C LEU A 165 -2.69 -32.16 -50.39
N PRO A 166 -2.62 -33.40 -49.87
CA PRO A 166 -1.96 -34.49 -50.57
C PRO A 166 -2.95 -35.21 -51.51
N VAL A 167 -2.74 -35.05 -52.82
CA VAL A 167 -3.34 -35.76 -53.98
C VAL A 167 -4.86 -35.57 -54.18
N ASP A 168 -5.24 -35.16 -55.41
CA ASP A 168 -6.58 -35.09 -56.06
C ASP A 168 -7.78 -34.58 -55.23
N ALA A 169 -7.55 -34.00 -54.05
CA ALA A 169 -8.57 -33.40 -53.22
C ALA A 169 -8.69 -31.90 -53.50
N ASP A 170 -9.91 -31.44 -53.73
CA ASP A 170 -10.21 -30.01 -53.86
C ASP A 170 -10.38 -29.31 -52.50
N PHE A 171 -10.65 -30.09 -51.44
CA PHE A 171 -10.91 -29.58 -50.10
C PHE A 171 -10.62 -30.61 -49.00
N ALA A 172 -10.16 -30.15 -47.83
CA ALA A 172 -10.16 -30.94 -46.59
C ALA A 172 -10.52 -30.09 -45.36
N ILE A 173 -11.04 -30.77 -44.34
CA ILE A 173 -11.33 -30.23 -43.00
C ILE A 173 -10.45 -30.96 -41.99
N SER A 174 -9.99 -30.24 -40.97
CA SER A 174 -9.40 -30.83 -39.77
C SER A 174 -9.94 -30.19 -38.49
N THR A 175 -9.85 -30.95 -37.41
CA THR A 175 -10.20 -30.53 -36.05
C THR A 175 -9.03 -30.85 -35.13
N ASN A 176 -8.63 -29.90 -34.29
CA ASN A 176 -7.48 -30.04 -33.41
C ASN A 176 -7.81 -29.53 -32.01
N VAL A 177 -7.07 -30.00 -31.01
CA VAL A 177 -7.12 -29.48 -29.64
C VAL A 177 -5.73 -28.98 -29.27
N GLY A 178 -5.67 -27.78 -28.71
CA GLY A 178 -4.45 -27.18 -28.17
C GLY A 178 -4.64 -26.91 -26.69
N THR A 179 -3.57 -27.05 -25.93
CA THR A 179 -3.55 -26.77 -24.50
C THR A 179 -2.42 -25.80 -24.18
N PHE A 180 -2.63 -24.92 -23.21
CA PHE A 180 -1.61 -24.01 -22.73
C PHE A 180 -1.95 -23.57 -21.30
N GLY A 181 -0.99 -23.64 -20.38
CA GLY A 181 -1.17 -23.11 -19.02
C GLY A 181 -2.37 -23.68 -18.25
N GLY A 182 -2.75 -24.95 -18.48
CA GLY A 182 -3.92 -25.59 -17.85
C GLY A 182 -5.26 -25.33 -18.56
N GLU A 183 -5.28 -24.46 -19.58
CA GLU A 183 -6.44 -24.23 -20.43
C GLU A 183 -6.40 -25.07 -21.71
N ALA A 184 -7.58 -25.32 -22.28
CA ALA A 184 -7.75 -26.05 -23.53
C ALA A 184 -8.67 -25.30 -24.50
N ALA A 185 -8.35 -25.39 -25.79
CA ALA A 185 -9.15 -24.86 -26.87
C ALA A 185 -9.20 -25.85 -28.03
N MET A 186 -10.30 -25.81 -28.77
CA MET A 186 -10.48 -26.58 -29.99
C MET A 186 -10.38 -25.66 -31.19
N ALA A 187 -9.79 -26.15 -32.27
CA ALA A 187 -9.76 -25.50 -33.57
C ALA A 187 -10.44 -26.37 -34.61
N MET A 188 -11.13 -25.72 -35.55
CA MET A 188 -11.64 -26.33 -36.76
C MET A 188 -11.26 -25.47 -37.95
N GLY A 189 -10.82 -26.10 -39.02
CA GLY A 189 -10.47 -25.38 -40.23
C GLY A 189 -10.35 -26.29 -41.42
N GLY A 190 -10.05 -25.70 -42.56
CA GLY A 190 -9.90 -26.44 -43.79
C GLY A 190 -8.97 -25.74 -44.76
N VAL A 191 -8.66 -26.47 -45.82
CA VAL A 191 -7.87 -25.99 -46.94
C VAL A 191 -8.63 -26.32 -48.23
N ALA A 192 -8.63 -25.39 -49.17
CA ALA A 192 -9.22 -25.52 -50.49
C ALA A 192 -8.16 -25.25 -51.57
N THR A 193 -8.18 -26.05 -52.62
CA THR A 193 -7.34 -25.84 -53.81
C THR A 193 -7.97 -24.72 -54.65
N LEU A 194 -7.19 -23.67 -54.94
CA LEU A 194 -7.58 -22.61 -55.87
C LEU A 194 -7.09 -22.93 -57.29
N THR A 195 -5.87 -23.45 -57.39
CA THR A 195 -5.23 -24.01 -58.59
C THR A 195 -4.32 -25.16 -58.19
N ASP A 196 -3.79 -25.93 -59.15
CA ASP A 196 -2.85 -27.05 -58.90
C ASP A 196 -1.64 -26.70 -58.03
N THR A 197 -1.32 -25.40 -57.92
CA THR A 197 -0.18 -24.89 -57.16
C THR A 197 -0.57 -23.91 -56.05
N LEU A 198 -1.84 -23.54 -55.90
CA LEU A 198 -2.28 -22.49 -54.98
C LEU A 198 -3.40 -22.97 -54.07
N PHE A 199 -3.21 -22.84 -52.76
CA PHE A 199 -4.12 -23.32 -51.72
C PHE A 199 -4.54 -22.18 -50.80
N LEU A 200 -5.81 -22.14 -50.43
CA LEU A 200 -6.35 -21.27 -49.40
C LEU A 200 -6.67 -22.11 -48.16
N SER A 201 -6.07 -21.77 -47.02
CA SER A 201 -6.31 -22.42 -45.73
C SER A 201 -6.88 -21.44 -44.73
N GLY A 202 -7.70 -21.93 -43.82
CA GLY A 202 -8.28 -21.11 -42.77
C GLY A 202 -8.87 -21.95 -41.66
N GLY A 203 -9.07 -21.33 -40.50
CA GLY A 203 -9.77 -21.98 -39.40
C GLY A 203 -10.03 -21.04 -38.24
N GLY A 204 -10.99 -21.44 -37.42
CA GLY A 204 -11.34 -20.79 -36.16
C GLY A 204 -10.95 -21.68 -34.98
N ALA A 205 -10.58 -21.05 -33.88
CA ALA A 205 -10.41 -21.69 -32.59
C ALA A 205 -11.31 -21.07 -31.54
N PHE A 206 -11.72 -21.89 -30.59
CA PHE A 206 -12.58 -21.52 -29.49
C PHE A 206 -12.18 -22.26 -28.22
N GLY A 207 -12.13 -21.51 -27.12
CA GLY A 207 -11.88 -22.04 -25.79
C GLY A 207 -12.93 -23.04 -25.32
N LEU A 208 -12.51 -24.08 -24.60
CA LEU A 208 -13.43 -25.08 -24.02
C LEU A 208 -14.01 -24.64 -22.67
N GLN A 209 -13.41 -23.65 -21.99
CA GLN A 209 -13.81 -23.16 -20.66
C GLN A 209 -14.21 -21.68 -20.60
N GLY A 210 -14.02 -20.92 -21.67
CA GLY A 210 -14.30 -19.48 -21.68
C GLY A 210 -14.03 -18.90 -23.06
N VAL A 211 -14.94 -18.03 -23.52
CA VAL A 211 -15.13 -17.59 -24.91
C VAL A 211 -13.97 -16.73 -25.45
N ALA A 212 -12.79 -17.32 -25.63
CA ALA A 212 -11.72 -16.77 -26.43
C ALA A 212 -11.79 -17.41 -27.82
N GLY A 213 -12.28 -16.64 -28.79
CA GLY A 213 -12.37 -17.02 -30.19
C GLY A 213 -11.28 -16.33 -30.99
N GLY A 214 -10.58 -17.09 -31.83
CA GLY A 214 -9.56 -16.57 -32.73
C GLY A 214 -9.63 -17.28 -34.08
N GLY A 215 -8.96 -16.76 -35.09
CA GLY A 215 -8.92 -17.41 -36.38
C GLY A 215 -7.63 -17.10 -37.13
N ARG A 216 -7.35 -17.93 -38.14
CA ARG A 216 -6.29 -17.68 -39.09
C ARG A 216 -6.79 -17.89 -40.51
N LEU A 217 -6.18 -17.18 -41.44
CA LEU A 217 -6.30 -17.37 -42.87
C LEU A 217 -4.89 -17.38 -43.45
N GLY A 218 -4.63 -18.21 -44.44
CA GLY A 218 -3.32 -18.33 -45.06
C GLY A 218 -3.42 -18.85 -46.49
N ILE A 219 -2.54 -18.36 -47.37
CA ILE A 219 -2.41 -18.83 -48.75
C ILE A 219 -1.07 -19.55 -48.86
N THR A 220 -1.06 -20.72 -49.50
CA THR A 220 0.18 -21.46 -49.77
C THR A 220 0.32 -21.67 -51.27
N LYS A 221 1.50 -21.37 -51.81
CA LYS A 221 1.85 -21.66 -53.20
C LYS A 221 3.00 -22.66 -53.26
N ILE A 222 2.87 -23.69 -54.08
CA ILE A 222 3.89 -24.71 -54.34
C ILE A 222 4.46 -24.47 -55.75
N TRP A 223 5.75 -24.70 -55.98
CA TRP A 223 6.40 -24.57 -57.29
C TRP A 223 7.37 -25.71 -57.54
#